data_AF-A0AAX1JA89-F1
#
_entry.id   AF-A0AAX1JA89-F1
#
_cell.length_a   1.000
_cell.length_b   1.000
_cell.length_c   1.000
_cell.angle_alpha   90.00
_cell.angle_beta   90.00
_cell.angle_gamma   90.00
#
_symmetry.space_group_name_H-M   'P 1'
#
loop_
_entity.id
_entity.type
_entity.pdbx_description
1 polymer ?
#
loop_
_entity_poly.entity_id
_entity_poly.type
_entity_poly.pdbx_seq_one_letter_code
_entity_poly.pdbx_strand_id
1 'polypeptide(L)'
;METSVSTVLDAIAPEHRTVIIDELARRDSALLAQLRDAQEPTTQQREAVEHLLATAVIKSLGSDYTPNEHGLAVERAVKAFLEAWPIRE
;
A
#
# COMPACT_ATOMS: atom_id res chain seq x y z
N MET A 1 27.12 8.27 -11.39
CA MET A 1 26.40 7.43 -10.44
C MET A 1 24.98 7.99 -10.39
N GLU A 2 24.07 7.41 -11.17
CA GLU A 2 22.65 7.80 -11.07
C GLU A 2 22.16 7.26 -9.74
N THR A 3 21.99 8.13 -8.75
CA THR A 3 21.18 7.82 -7.58
C THR A 3 19.78 7.58 -8.11
N SER A 4 19.40 6.31 -8.28
CA SER A 4 18.00 5.95 -8.52
C SER A 4 17.20 6.62 -7.42
N VAL A 5 16.41 7.61 -7.79
CA VAL A 5 15.53 8.30 -6.87
C VAL A 5 14.54 7.24 -6.37
N SER A 6 14.70 6.78 -5.13
CA SER A 6 13.79 5.82 -4.53
C SER A 6 12.48 6.53 -4.26
N THR A 7 11.40 6.04 -4.87
CA THR A 7 10.04 6.55 -4.63
C THR A 7 9.46 5.91 -3.37
N VAL A 8 8.28 6.40 -2.93
CA VAL A 8 7.53 5.80 -1.82
C VAL A 8 7.35 4.29 -2.01
N LEU A 9 7.02 3.88 -3.24
CA LEU A 9 6.73 2.49 -3.55
C LEU A 9 8.01 1.65 -3.65
N ASP A 10 9.15 2.23 -4.03
CA ASP A 10 10.43 1.51 -4.14
C ASP A 10 11.03 1.14 -2.78
N ALA A 11 10.61 1.82 -1.71
CA ALA A 11 10.98 1.45 -0.34
C ALA A 11 10.33 0.14 0.15
N ILE A 12 9.40 -0.42 -0.62
CA ILE A 12 8.60 -1.58 -0.24
C ILE A 12 9.08 -2.81 -1.01
N ALA A 13 9.16 -3.96 -0.33
CA ALA A 13 9.57 -5.22 -0.97
C ALA A 13 8.71 -5.54 -2.22
N PRO A 14 9.30 -6.07 -3.31
CA PRO A 14 8.63 -6.21 -4.60
C PRO A 14 7.29 -6.96 -4.55
N GLU A 15 7.18 -8.02 -3.73
CA GLU A 15 5.92 -8.77 -3.58
C GLU A 15 4.78 -7.92 -3.01
N HIS A 16 5.06 -7.10 -2.01
CA HIS A 16 4.07 -6.23 -1.36
C HIS A 16 3.77 -5.01 -2.21
N ARG A 17 4.81 -4.42 -2.83
CA ARG A 17 4.67 -3.30 -3.76
C ARG A 17 3.71 -3.62 -4.90
N THR A 18 3.79 -4.84 -5.45
CA THR A 18 2.91 -5.28 -6.55
C THR A 18 1.45 -5.28 -6.11
N VAL A 19 1.16 -5.80 -4.92
CA VAL A 19 -0.20 -5.80 -4.35
C VAL A 19 -0.70 -4.38 -4.12
N ILE A 20 0.12 -3.49 -3.54
CA ILE A 20 -0.25 -2.08 -3.31
C ILE A 20 -0.58 -1.38 -4.64
N ILE A 21 0.25 -1.57 -5.67
CA ILE A 21 0.03 -0.96 -6.98
C ILE A 21 -1.28 -1.44 -7.60
N ASP A 22 -1.58 -2.74 -7.55
CA ASP A 22 -2.82 -3.30 -8.09
C ASP A 22 -4.05 -2.74 -7.37
N GLU A 23 -3.99 -2.72 -6.04
CA GLU A 23 -5.08 -2.26 -5.19
C GLU A 23 -5.38 -0.77 -5.36
N LEU A 24 -4.33 0.06 -5.45
CA LEU A 24 -4.43 1.48 -5.75
C LEU A 24 -4.89 1.72 -7.18
N ALA A 25 -4.36 1.02 -8.18
CA ALA A 25 -4.80 1.17 -9.56
C ALA A 25 -6.31 0.89 -9.72
N ARG A 26 -6.84 -0.06 -8.94
CA ARG A 26 -8.25 -0.45 -8.98
C ARG A 26 -9.19 0.49 -8.21
N ARG A 27 -8.70 1.17 -7.16
CA ARG A 27 -9.53 1.94 -6.22
C ARG A 27 -9.26 3.43 -6.22
N ASP A 28 -8.01 3.84 -6.42
CA ASP A 28 -7.58 5.23 -6.48
C ASP A 28 -6.29 5.39 -7.32
N SER A 29 -6.47 5.47 -8.64
CA SER A 29 -5.36 5.66 -9.57
C SER A 29 -4.68 7.02 -9.43
N ALA A 30 -5.36 8.02 -8.85
CA ALA A 30 -4.81 9.34 -8.61
C ALA A 30 -3.82 9.31 -7.43
N LEU A 31 -4.16 8.59 -6.35
CA LEU A 31 -3.24 8.33 -5.25
C LEU A 31 -2.03 7.52 -5.72
N LEU A 32 -2.23 6.50 -6.58
CA LEU A 32 -1.11 5.77 -7.19
C LEU A 32 -0.14 6.68 -7.95
N ALA A 33 -0.67 7.59 -8.77
CA ALA A 33 0.15 8.54 -9.52
C ALA A 33 0.97 9.43 -8.56
N GLN A 34 0.33 9.98 -7.52
CA GLN A 34 1.03 10.80 -6.53
C GLN A 34 2.17 10.05 -5.82
N LEU A 35 1.96 8.78 -5.47
CA LEU A 35 2.98 7.98 -4.77
C LEU A 35 4.15 7.56 -5.65
N ARG A 36 3.96 7.51 -6.98
CA ARG A 36 5.05 7.24 -7.94
C ARG A 36 6.00 8.42 -8.11
N ASP A 37 5.50 9.64 -7.93
CA ASP A 37 6.31 10.86 -8.03
C ASP A 37 6.88 11.32 -6.67
N ALA A 38 6.35 10.78 -5.56
CA ALA A 38 6.80 11.13 -4.22
C ALA A 38 8.02 10.31 -3.77
N GLN A 39 8.95 10.96 -3.06
CA GLN A 39 10.07 10.31 -2.37
C GLN A 39 9.68 9.84 -0.95
N GLU A 40 8.77 10.57 -0.30
CA GLU A 40 8.21 10.25 1.01
C GLU A 40 6.71 10.56 0.98
N PRO A 41 5.84 9.69 1.55
CA PRO A 41 4.42 9.95 1.54
C PRO A 41 4.06 11.02 2.58
N THR A 42 3.16 11.92 2.22
CA THR A 42 2.55 12.83 3.21
C THR A 42 1.69 12.04 4.20
N THR A 43 1.37 12.62 5.36
CA THR A 43 0.44 12.01 6.33
C THR A 43 -0.89 11.64 5.68
N GLN A 44 -1.48 12.55 4.90
CA GLN A 44 -2.73 12.29 4.18
C GLN A 44 -2.61 11.13 3.18
N GLN A 45 -1.48 11.02 2.48
CA GLN A 45 -1.23 9.90 1.56
C GLN A 45 -1.09 8.57 2.31
N ARG A 46 -0.40 8.55 3.45
CA ARG A 46 -0.29 7.34 4.29
C ARG A 46 -1.64 6.87 4.79
N GLU A 47 -2.43 7.79 5.38
CA GLU A 47 -3.78 7.50 5.85
C GLU A 47 -4.68 7.01 4.73
N ALA A 48 -4.59 7.60 3.54
CA ALA A 48 -5.37 7.18 2.38
C ALA A 48 -4.99 5.76 1.91
N VAL A 49 -3.69 5.43 1.86
CA VAL A 49 -3.22 4.07 1.53
C VAL A 49 -3.70 3.06 2.58
N GLU A 50 -3.49 3.36 3.86
CA GLU A 50 -3.91 2.49 4.96
C GLU A 50 -5.42 2.22 4.90
N HIS A 51 -6.23 3.27 4.80
CA HIS A 51 -7.68 3.16 4.75
C HIS A 51 -8.16 2.34 3.54
N LEU A 52 -7.57 2.56 2.37
CA LEU A 52 -7.93 1.87 1.14
C LEU A 52 -7.59 0.39 1.20
N LEU A 53 -6.40 0.04 1.68
CA LEU A 53 -5.97 -1.35 1.80
C LEU A 53 -6.67 -2.08 2.95
N ALA A 54 -6.93 -1.43 4.09
CA ALA A 54 -7.76 -2.00 5.16
C ALA A 54 -9.18 -2.31 4.66
N THR A 55 -9.77 -1.40 3.87
CA THR A 55 -11.07 -1.62 3.22
C THR A 55 -11.03 -2.82 2.27
N ALA A 56 -9.91 -3.03 1.57
CA ALA A 56 -9.73 -4.16 0.69
C ALA A 56 -9.65 -5.50 1.42
N VAL A 57 -8.96 -5.56 2.57
CA VAL A 57 -8.97 -6.74 3.44
C VAL A 57 -10.39 -7.05 3.89
N ILE A 58 -11.13 -6.06 4.38
CA ILE A 58 -12.52 -6.21 4.84
C ILE A 58 -13.43 -6.74 3.72
N LYS A 59 -13.25 -6.26 2.48
CA LYS A 59 -14.02 -6.73 1.30
C LYS A 59 -13.63 -8.13 0.83
N SER A 60 -12.52 -8.67 1.33
CA SER A 60 -12.00 -9.99 0.97
C SER A 60 -12.29 -11.06 2.01
N LEU A 61 -13.06 -10.72 3.06
CA LEU A 61 -13.46 -11.66 4.10
C LEU A 61 -14.46 -12.69 3.57
N GLY A 62 -14.22 -13.95 3.90
CA GLY A 62 -15.14 -15.06 3.68
C GLY A 62 -16.28 -15.09 4.70
N SER A 63 -17.15 -16.08 4.58
CA SER A 63 -18.32 -16.26 5.45
C SER A 63 -17.97 -16.50 6.93
N ASP A 64 -16.73 -16.88 7.21
CA ASP A 64 -16.16 -17.10 8.54
C ASP A 64 -15.37 -15.88 9.06
N TYR A 65 -15.43 -14.74 8.35
CA TYR A 65 -14.64 -13.54 8.61
C TYR A 65 -13.12 -13.73 8.48
N THR A 66 -12.67 -14.80 7.81
CA THR A 66 -11.27 -15.00 7.45
C THR A 66 -11.00 -14.36 6.08
N PRO A 67 -9.94 -13.55 5.92
CA PRO A 67 -9.56 -13.05 4.60
C PRO A 67 -9.18 -14.22 3.68
N ASN A 68 -9.65 -14.16 2.44
CA ASN A 68 -9.18 -15.07 1.39
C ASN A 68 -7.69 -14.83 1.06
N GLU A 69 -7.12 -15.60 0.13
CA GLU A 69 -5.71 -15.47 -0.26
C GLU A 69 -5.31 -14.04 -0.68
N HIS A 70 -6.18 -13.36 -1.43
CA HIS A 70 -5.98 -11.98 -1.82
C HIS A 70 -6.03 -11.04 -0.60
N GLY A 71 -7.01 -11.21 0.28
CA GLY A 71 -7.11 -10.44 1.53
C GLY A 71 -5.86 -10.56 2.41
N LEU A 72 -5.30 -11.77 2.53
CA LEU A 72 -4.04 -12.00 3.26
C LEU A 72 -2.85 -11.33 2.57
N ALA A 73 -2.80 -11.32 1.24
CA ALA A 73 -1.76 -10.62 0.51
C ALA A 73 -1.84 -9.10 0.73
N VAL A 74 -3.05 -8.54 0.73
CA VAL A 74 -3.29 -7.11 1.03
C VAL A 74 -2.92 -6.78 2.47
N GLU A 75 -3.29 -7.61 3.45
CA GLU A 75 -2.93 -7.39 4.87
C GLU A 75 -1.41 -7.34 5.06
N ARG A 76 -0.67 -8.28 4.46
CA ARG A 76 0.80 -8.27 4.48
C ARG A 76 1.37 -7.02 3.81
N ALA A 77 0.73 -6.55 2.74
CA ALA A 77 1.14 -5.34 2.04
C ALA A 77 0.91 -4.07 2.88
N VAL A 78 -0.19 -3.99 3.64
CA VAL A 78 -0.41 -2.91 4.63
C VAL A 78 0.72 -2.89 5.65
N LYS A 79 1.04 -4.04 6.23
CA LYS A 79 2.12 -4.15 7.23
C LYS A 79 3.45 -3.67 6.66
N ALA A 80 3.82 -4.13 5.47
CA ALA A 80 5.06 -3.72 4.81
C ALA A 80 5.10 -2.21 4.50
N PHE A 81 3.96 -1.62 4.11
CA PHE A 81 3.86 -0.18 3.89
C PHE A 81 4.10 0.61 5.19
N LEU A 82 3.48 0.21 6.29
CA LEU A 82 3.63 0.86 7.60
C LEU A 82 5.02 0.66 8.21
N GLU A 83 5.68 -0.46 7.93
CA GLU A 83 7.07 -0.70 8.33
C GLU A 83 8.05 0.19 7.56
N ALA A 84 7.81 0.42 6.26
CA ALA A 84 8.61 1.33 5.45
C ALA A 84 8.37 2.80 5.81
N TRP A 85 7.12 3.16 6.15
CA TRP A 85 6.69 4.54 6.38
C TRP A 85 5.94 4.68 7.72
N PRO A 86 6.62 4.50 8.87
CA PRO A 86 5.98 4.53 10.18
C PRO A 86 5.34 5.89 10.46
N ILE A 87 4.23 5.88 11.19
CA ILE A 87 3.63 7.10 11.73
C ILE A 87 4.64 7.68 12.74
N ARG A 88 5.10 8.90 12.48
CA ARG A 88 5.95 9.66 13.39
C ARG A 88 5.06 10.72 14.05
N GLU A 89 4.99 10.69 15.37
CA GLU A 89 4.35 11.70 16.21
C GLU A 89 5.14 13.03 16.20
#